data_AF-A0AA86NFQ7-F1
#
_entry.id   AF-A0AA86NFQ7-F1
#
_cell.length_a   1.000
_cell.length_b   1.000
_cell.length_c   1.000
_cell.angle_alpha   90.00
_cell.angle_beta   90.00
_cell.angle_gamma   90.00
#
_symmetry.space_group_name_H-M   'P 1'
#
loop_
_entity.id
_entity.type
_entity.pdbx_description
1 polymer ?
#
loop_
_entity_poly.entity_id
_entity_poly.type
_entity_poly.pdbx_seq_one_letter_code
_entity_poly.pdbx_strand_id
1 'polypeptide(L)'
;MSLTTVSRLLAKFSLSFYVAKIKPKLTEKHKLESLNFARMNLKQPIEYWRTFQYTDEYRSKCYANRASRVLRTPKDEWNPKYFLEVQNMDCFRALCYTSITQQHNLKLQQDNAPTHFSKYMKNFYTANNIELYRFPVMSPDLNPLFHCWNPLKSNISPEECTTYDLLNEEVKRALEQISLDIINHLIDSMPKRLEEVIKQKGDATKH
;
A
#
# COMPACT_ATOMS: atom_id res chain seq x y z
N MET A 1 -8.94 -15.35 38.04
CA MET A 1 -7.61 -14.73 37.77
C MET A 1 -7.83 -13.25 37.50
N SER A 2 -7.21 -12.33 38.24
CA SER A 2 -7.50 -10.88 38.11
C SER A 2 -6.75 -10.23 36.93
N LEU A 3 -7.26 -9.11 36.41
CA LEU A 3 -6.59 -8.31 35.36
C LEU A 3 -5.18 -7.88 35.80
N THR A 4 -5.00 -7.55 37.08
CA THR A 4 -3.70 -7.24 37.69
C THR A 4 -2.73 -8.42 37.71
N THR A 5 -3.24 -9.64 37.79
CA THR A 5 -2.43 -10.87 37.72
C THR A 5 -1.97 -11.12 36.29
N VAL A 6 -2.86 -10.95 35.32
CA VAL A 6 -2.55 -11.07 33.88
C VAL A 6 -1.53 -10.01 33.46
N SER A 7 -1.70 -8.73 33.80
CA SER A 7 -0.73 -7.67 33.46
C SER A 7 0.66 -7.92 34.04
N ARG A 8 0.76 -8.39 35.30
CA ARG A 8 2.06 -8.75 35.91
C ARG A 8 2.73 -9.92 35.19
N LEU A 9 1.96 -10.93 34.81
CA LEU A 9 2.44 -12.07 34.01
C LEU A 9 2.94 -11.62 32.64
N LEU A 10 2.19 -10.76 31.95
CA LEU A 10 2.58 -10.23 30.64
C LEU A 10 3.87 -9.40 30.74
N ALA A 11 3.97 -8.53 31.75
CA ALA A 11 5.17 -7.72 32.00
C ALA A 11 6.41 -8.60 32.27
N LYS A 12 6.26 -9.70 33.02
CA LYS A 12 7.34 -10.67 33.25
C LYS A 12 7.93 -11.23 31.96
N PHE A 13 7.11 -11.39 30.93
CA PHE A 13 7.53 -11.87 29.60
C PHE A 13 7.76 -10.75 28.58
N SER A 14 7.76 -9.47 29.00
CA SER A 14 7.88 -8.31 28.11
C SER A 14 6.84 -8.30 26.97
N LEU A 15 5.64 -8.82 27.26
CA LEU A 15 4.52 -8.88 26.32
C LEU A 15 3.60 -7.67 26.53
N SER A 16 3.29 -6.99 25.43
CA SER A 16 2.36 -5.86 25.40
C SER A 16 1.43 -5.97 24.21
N PHE A 17 0.27 -5.32 24.30
CA PHE A 17 -0.66 -5.23 23.18
C PHE A 17 -0.20 -4.14 22.21
N TYR A 18 0.01 -4.51 20.95
CA TYR A 18 0.34 -3.60 19.86
C TYR A 18 -0.72 -3.66 18.78
N VAL A 19 -0.89 -2.58 18.01
CA VAL A 19 -1.71 -2.61 16.79
C VAL A 19 -1.09 -3.59 15.80
N ALA A 20 -1.91 -4.50 15.27
CA ALA A 20 -1.47 -5.49 14.31
C ALA A 20 -1.19 -4.82 12.95
N LYS A 21 -0.08 -5.17 12.31
CA LYS A 21 0.22 -4.71 10.95
C LYS A 21 -0.58 -5.55 9.95
N ILE A 22 -1.18 -4.90 8.97
CA ILE A 22 -1.87 -5.58 7.87
C ILE A 22 -0.85 -5.74 6.73
N LYS A 23 -0.48 -6.97 6.40
CA LYS A 23 0.48 -7.28 5.33
C LYS A 23 0.03 -8.55 4.59
N PRO A 24 0.21 -8.61 3.27
CA PRO A 24 -0.06 -9.83 2.53
C PRO A 24 0.89 -10.95 2.97
N LYS A 25 0.41 -12.19 2.97
CA LYS A 25 1.28 -13.36 3.16
C LYS A 25 2.13 -13.57 1.92
N LEU A 26 3.45 -13.46 2.07
CA LEU A 26 4.39 -13.58 0.97
C LEU A 26 4.89 -15.03 0.82
N THR A 27 4.88 -15.52 -0.42
CA THR A 27 5.59 -16.76 -0.78
C THR A 27 7.07 -16.44 -1.03
N GLU A 28 7.94 -17.43 -0.98
CA GLU A 28 9.37 -17.24 -1.29
C GLU A 28 9.58 -16.71 -2.72
N LYS A 29 8.70 -17.07 -3.66
CA LYS A 29 8.69 -16.51 -5.01
C LYS A 29 8.45 -14.99 -4.99
N HIS A 30 7.46 -14.52 -4.22
CA HIS A 30 7.18 -13.08 -4.12
C HIS A 30 8.40 -12.34 -3.53
N LYS A 31 8.98 -12.86 -2.45
CA LYS A 31 10.16 -12.25 -1.81
C LYS A 31 11.34 -12.14 -2.79
N LEU A 32 11.59 -13.20 -3.56
CA LEU A 32 12.65 -13.21 -4.57
C LEU A 32 12.40 -12.17 -5.68
N GLU A 33 11.16 -12.05 -6.16
CA GLU A 33 10.78 -11.04 -7.15
C GLU A 33 11.00 -9.62 -6.62
N SER A 34 10.55 -9.31 -5.40
CA SER A 34 10.77 -8.01 -4.74
C SER A 34 12.25 -7.72 -4.54
N LEU A 35 13.04 -8.71 -4.12
CA LEU A 35 14.48 -8.57 -3.90
C LEU A 35 15.24 -8.31 -5.21
N ASN A 36 14.91 -9.04 -6.27
CA ASN A 36 15.51 -8.85 -7.59
C ASN A 36 15.17 -7.47 -8.14
N PHE A 37 13.90 -7.06 -8.02
CA PHE A 37 13.47 -5.73 -8.39
C PHE A 37 14.25 -4.64 -7.67
N ALA A 38 14.40 -4.77 -6.34
CA ALA A 38 15.13 -3.79 -5.54
C ALA A 38 16.60 -3.68 -5.95
N ARG A 39 17.26 -4.82 -6.19
CA ARG A 39 18.67 -4.86 -6.64
C ARG A 39 18.86 -4.24 -8.03
N MET A 40 17.96 -4.51 -8.96
CA MET A 40 18.04 -3.99 -10.33
C MET A 40 17.86 -2.47 -10.38
N ASN A 41 17.05 -1.92 -9.47
CA ASN A 41 16.66 -0.51 -9.50
C ASN A 41 17.36 0.37 -8.45
N LEU A 42 18.22 -0.19 -7.60
CA LEU A 42 18.88 0.55 -6.51
C LEU A 42 19.70 1.76 -6.98
N LYS A 43 20.30 1.66 -8.18
CA LYS A 43 21.16 2.71 -8.75
C LYS A 43 20.41 3.71 -9.64
N GLN A 44 19.09 3.57 -9.78
CA GLN A 44 18.31 4.49 -10.61
C GLN A 44 18.24 5.87 -9.94
N PRO A 45 18.41 6.96 -10.71
CA PRO A 45 18.29 8.32 -10.17
C PRO A 45 16.84 8.62 -9.76
N ILE A 46 16.64 9.66 -8.95
CA ILE A 46 15.28 10.01 -8.52
C ILE A 46 14.35 10.39 -9.69
N GLU A 47 14.91 11.04 -10.71
CA GLU A 47 14.17 11.41 -11.93
C GLU A 47 13.58 10.20 -12.65
N TYR A 48 14.23 9.04 -12.56
CA TYR A 48 13.67 7.79 -13.08
C TYR A 48 12.31 7.49 -12.46
N TRP A 49 12.17 7.63 -11.14
CA TRP A 49 10.91 7.35 -10.44
C TRP A 49 9.82 8.40 -10.69
N ARG A 50 10.21 9.58 -11.19
CA ARG A 50 9.31 10.67 -11.58
C ARG A 50 8.73 10.48 -12.99
N THR A 51 9.30 9.59 -13.81
CA THR A 51 8.72 9.24 -15.12
C THR A 51 7.56 8.24 -15.04
N PHE A 52 7.10 7.93 -13.84
CA PHE A 52 6.09 6.90 -13.60
C PHE A 52 4.75 7.54 -13.29
N GLN A 53 3.71 7.05 -13.95
CA GLN A 53 2.34 7.27 -13.51
C GLN A 53 1.94 6.12 -12.59
N TYR A 54 2.02 6.36 -11.29
CA TYR A 54 1.57 5.40 -10.28
C TYR A 54 0.04 5.34 -10.24
N THR A 55 -0.51 4.15 -10.07
CA THR A 55 -1.95 3.92 -9.87
C THR A 55 -2.16 2.80 -8.85
N ASP A 56 -3.27 2.86 -8.12
CA ASP A 56 -3.70 1.84 -7.17
C ASP A 56 -5.20 2.05 -6.86
N GLU A 57 -5.89 1.00 -6.42
CA GLU A 57 -7.29 1.08 -6.02
C GLU A 57 -7.45 1.36 -4.53
N TYR A 58 -8.14 2.46 -4.20
CA TYR A 58 -8.57 2.72 -2.83
C TYR A 58 -9.90 2.06 -2.53
N ARG A 59 -9.98 1.45 -1.33
CA ARG A 59 -11.22 0.88 -0.80
C ARG A 59 -11.55 1.54 0.54
N SER A 60 -12.72 2.19 0.59
CA SER A 60 -13.26 2.80 1.79
C SER A 60 -14.50 2.04 2.31
N LYS A 61 -14.84 2.25 3.58
CA LYS A 61 -16.05 1.73 4.25
C LYS A 61 -16.81 2.90 4.87
N CYS A 62 -18.13 2.79 4.98
CA CYS A 62 -19.00 3.80 5.62
C CYS A 62 -19.06 3.67 7.16
N TYR A 63 -18.04 3.10 7.81
CA TYR A 63 -17.98 2.97 9.27
C TYR A 63 -16.55 2.78 9.78
N ALA A 64 -16.29 3.31 10.98
CA ALA A 64 -15.00 3.18 11.67
C ALA A 64 -14.65 1.71 11.97
N ASN A 65 -13.43 1.27 11.64
CA ASN A 65 -12.89 0.03 12.22
C ASN A 65 -12.03 0.34 13.44
N ARG A 66 -12.26 -0.39 14.53
CA ARG A 66 -11.29 -0.46 15.63
C ARG A 66 -10.06 -1.22 15.16
N ALA A 67 -8.88 -0.63 15.40
CA ALA A 67 -7.62 -1.29 15.11
C ALA A 67 -7.49 -2.61 15.91
N SER A 68 -7.24 -3.71 15.20
CA SER A 68 -6.98 -5.01 15.82
C SER A 68 -5.65 -4.99 16.56
N ARG A 69 -5.58 -5.63 17.73
CA ARG A 69 -4.37 -5.66 18.57
C ARG A 69 -3.87 -7.10 18.75
N VAL A 70 -2.56 -7.26 18.74
CA VAL A 70 -1.84 -8.52 18.96
C VAL A 70 -0.94 -8.41 20.17
N LEU A 71 -0.84 -9.50 20.92
CA LEU A 71 0.06 -9.61 22.06
C LEU A 71 1.42 -10.13 21.55
N ARG A 72 2.47 -9.32 21.70
CA ARG A 72 3.84 -9.68 21.25
C ARG A 72 4.91 -8.92 22.06
N THR A 73 6.17 -9.29 21.85
CA THR A 73 7.30 -8.49 22.33
C THR A 73 7.63 -7.35 21.35
N PRO A 74 8.40 -6.32 21.76
CA PRO A 74 8.85 -5.26 20.85
C PRO A 74 9.70 -5.79 19.68
N LYS A 75 10.54 -6.80 19.92
CA LYS A 75 11.44 -7.39 18.92
C LYS A 75 10.70 -8.12 17.80
N ASP A 76 9.50 -8.60 18.08
CA ASP A 76 8.66 -9.34 17.15
C ASP A 76 7.80 -8.44 16.24
N GLU A 77 8.07 -7.12 16.19
CA GLU A 77 7.27 -6.19 15.38
C GLU A 77 7.17 -6.58 13.91
N TRP A 78 8.24 -7.15 13.36
CA TRP A 78 8.34 -7.55 11.94
C TRP A 78 8.18 -9.04 11.73
N ASN A 79 7.76 -9.79 12.75
CA ASN A 79 7.54 -11.22 12.62
C ASN A 79 6.17 -11.48 11.93
N PRO A 80 6.13 -12.15 10.76
CA PRO A 80 4.91 -12.37 9.99
C PRO A 80 3.78 -13.07 10.75
N LYS A 81 4.10 -13.82 11.81
CA LYS A 81 3.11 -14.46 12.70
C LYS A 81 2.10 -13.47 13.30
N TYR A 82 2.50 -12.22 13.51
CA TYR A 82 1.66 -11.19 14.14
C TYR A 82 1.01 -10.24 13.14
N PHE A 83 1.13 -10.51 11.84
CA PHE A 83 0.46 -9.73 10.80
C PHE A 83 -0.96 -10.25 10.58
N LEU A 84 -1.86 -9.35 10.22
CA LEU A 84 -3.17 -9.69 9.70
C LEU A 84 -3.11 -9.75 8.18
N GLU A 85 -3.72 -10.78 7.61
CA GLU A 85 -3.86 -10.89 6.17
C GLU A 85 -4.83 -9.82 5.64
N VAL A 86 -4.56 -9.32 4.44
CA VAL A 86 -5.48 -8.42 3.73
C VAL A 86 -6.75 -9.21 3.41
N GLN A 87 -7.82 -9.02 4.18
CA GLN A 87 -9.09 -9.68 3.90
C GLN A 87 -9.72 -9.06 2.64
N ASN A 88 -10.07 -9.91 1.67
CA ASN A 88 -11.02 -9.55 0.61
C ASN A 88 -12.36 -9.26 1.27
N MET A 89 -12.67 -7.97 1.45
CA MET A 89 -13.96 -7.52 1.98
C MET A 89 -14.77 -6.80 0.90
N ASP A 90 -16.09 -6.93 0.99
CA ASP A 90 -17.06 -6.20 0.19
C ASP A 90 -16.91 -4.70 0.44
N CYS A 91 -16.31 -3.98 -0.51
CA CYS A 91 -16.03 -2.54 -0.40
C CYS A 91 -16.16 -1.89 -1.77
N PHE A 92 -16.57 -0.62 -1.78
CA PHE A 92 -16.61 0.20 -2.99
C PHE A 92 -15.20 0.40 -3.56
N ARG A 93 -15.03 0.13 -4.86
CA ARG A 93 -13.81 0.44 -5.61
C ARG A 93 -13.97 1.83 -6.20
N ALA A 94 -13.28 2.81 -5.65
CA ALA A 94 -13.04 4.05 -6.37
C ALA A 94 -11.81 3.81 -7.26
N LEU A 95 -12.04 3.57 -8.56
CA LEU A 95 -10.98 3.56 -9.55
C LEU A 95 -10.61 5.01 -9.85
N CYS A 96 -9.43 5.44 -9.42
CA CYS A 96 -8.83 6.69 -9.88
C CYS A 96 -8.31 6.53 -11.32
N TYR A 97 -9.22 6.30 -12.28
CA TYR A 97 -8.95 6.59 -13.70
C TYR A 97 -9.30 8.06 -13.97
N THR A 98 -8.79 8.99 -13.16
CA THR A 98 -8.81 10.40 -13.54
C THR A 98 -7.71 10.59 -14.56
N SER A 99 -8.06 10.34 -15.83
CA SER A 99 -7.27 10.65 -17.01
C SER A 99 -5.84 10.11 -16.93
N ILE A 100 -5.57 8.90 -17.45
CA ILE A 100 -4.20 8.56 -17.87
C ILE A 100 -3.81 9.69 -18.81
N THR A 101 -2.99 10.61 -18.31
CA THR A 101 -2.67 11.82 -19.02
C THR A 101 -1.89 11.35 -20.24
N GLN A 102 -2.28 11.80 -21.43
CA GLN A 102 -1.53 11.56 -22.68
C GLN A 102 -0.16 12.29 -22.66
N GLN A 103 0.46 12.44 -21.50
CA GLN A 103 1.82 12.90 -21.37
C GLN A 103 2.73 11.85 -21.98
N HIS A 104 3.34 12.21 -23.09
CA HIS A 104 4.30 11.38 -23.79
C HIS A 104 5.44 10.97 -22.84
N ASN A 105 5.85 9.70 -22.91
CA ASN A 105 6.98 9.09 -22.19
C ASN A 105 6.77 8.72 -20.71
N LEU A 106 5.54 8.70 -20.18
CA LEU A 106 5.28 8.14 -18.85
C LEU A 106 5.09 6.62 -18.89
N LYS A 107 5.62 5.94 -17.87
CA LYS A 107 5.41 4.50 -17.64
C LYS A 107 4.30 4.29 -16.64
N LEU A 108 3.28 3.55 -17.01
CA LEU A 108 2.17 3.24 -16.11
C LEU A 108 2.60 2.14 -15.13
N GLN A 109 2.50 2.41 -13.82
CA GLN A 109 2.65 1.40 -12.78
C GLN A 109 1.28 1.09 -12.17
N GLN A 110 0.90 -0.18 -12.21
CA GLN A 110 -0.29 -0.71 -11.55
C GLN A 110 0.06 -1.97 -10.75
N ASP A 111 -0.87 -2.49 -9.97
CA ASP A 111 -0.71 -3.79 -9.33
C ASP A 111 -0.78 -4.94 -10.38
N ASN A 112 -0.36 -6.13 -9.98
CA ASN A 112 -0.38 -7.29 -10.88
C ASN A 112 -1.72 -8.05 -10.86
N ALA A 113 -2.85 -7.40 -10.53
CA ALA A 113 -4.14 -8.08 -10.49
C ALA A 113 -4.55 -8.57 -11.89
N PRO A 114 -5.17 -9.76 -12.02
CA PRO A 114 -5.52 -10.35 -13.31
C PRO A 114 -6.36 -9.43 -14.22
N THR A 115 -7.15 -8.53 -13.64
CA THR A 115 -7.99 -7.56 -14.36
C THR A 115 -7.18 -6.62 -15.25
N HIS A 116 -5.99 -6.18 -14.81
CA HIS A 116 -5.10 -5.30 -15.58
C HIS A 116 -4.46 -6.01 -16.79
N PHE A 117 -4.43 -7.35 -16.80
CA PHE A 117 -3.84 -8.14 -17.88
C PHE A 117 -4.88 -8.81 -18.79
N SER A 118 -6.15 -8.44 -18.65
CA SER A 118 -7.22 -8.89 -19.53
C SER A 118 -6.93 -8.52 -21.00
N LYS A 119 -7.52 -9.27 -21.94
CA LYS A 119 -7.39 -8.98 -23.38
C LYS A 119 -7.81 -7.54 -23.70
N TYR A 120 -8.88 -7.08 -23.05
CA TYR A 120 -9.37 -5.71 -23.20
C TYR A 120 -8.31 -4.68 -22.77
N MET A 121 -7.75 -4.82 -21.56
CA MET A 121 -6.74 -3.88 -21.06
C MET A 121 -5.47 -3.89 -21.91
N LYS A 122 -5.00 -5.07 -22.34
CA LYS A 122 -3.86 -5.18 -23.27
C LYS A 122 -4.10 -4.40 -24.57
N ASN A 123 -5.28 -4.56 -25.18
CA ASN A 123 -5.64 -3.82 -26.38
C ASN A 123 -5.71 -2.32 -26.12
N PHE A 124 -6.25 -1.91 -24.97
CA PHE A 124 -6.31 -0.50 -24.55
C PHE A 124 -4.90 0.11 -24.41
N TYR A 125 -3.96 -0.58 -23.74
CA TYR A 125 -2.59 -0.08 -23.60
C TYR A 125 -1.91 0.10 -24.96
N THR A 126 -2.03 -0.89 -25.85
CA THR A 126 -1.46 -0.82 -27.20
C THR A 126 -2.08 0.32 -28.01
N ALA A 127 -3.41 0.46 -28.00
CA ALA A 127 -4.12 1.48 -28.76
C ALA A 127 -3.79 2.91 -28.29
N ASN A 128 -3.42 3.08 -27.03
CA ASN A 128 -3.10 4.38 -26.43
C ASN A 128 -1.58 4.61 -26.24
N ASN A 129 -0.73 3.72 -26.77
CA ASN A 129 0.73 3.80 -26.61
C ASN A 129 1.19 3.93 -25.15
N ILE A 130 0.56 3.16 -24.25
CA ILE A 130 0.87 3.16 -22.82
C ILE A 130 1.94 2.08 -22.56
N GLU A 131 3.10 2.49 -22.05
CA GLU A 131 4.13 1.56 -21.57
C GLU A 131 3.77 1.11 -20.15
N LEU A 132 3.34 -0.15 -20.00
CA LEU A 132 3.13 -0.76 -18.68
C LEU A 132 4.46 -1.17 -18.06
N TYR A 133 4.76 -0.64 -16.88
CA TYR A 133 5.94 -1.03 -16.11
C TYR A 133 5.68 -2.30 -15.29
N ARG A 134 6.58 -3.27 -15.42
CA ARG A 134 6.47 -4.54 -14.69
C ARG A 134 6.92 -4.36 -13.23
N PHE A 135 5.94 -4.31 -12.34
CA PHE A 135 6.16 -4.24 -10.89
C PHE A 135 6.23 -5.65 -10.26
N PRO A 136 6.93 -5.85 -9.12
CA PRO A 136 6.87 -7.13 -8.40
C PRO A 136 5.49 -7.37 -7.79
N VAL A 137 5.04 -8.62 -7.82
CA VAL A 137 3.74 -9.03 -7.26
C VAL A 137 3.73 -8.82 -5.75
N MET A 138 2.57 -8.46 -5.17
CA MET A 138 2.35 -8.40 -3.71
C MET A 138 3.38 -7.54 -2.95
N SER A 139 3.84 -6.45 -3.57
CA SER A 139 4.85 -5.54 -3.02
C SER A 139 4.30 -4.14 -2.75
N PRO A 140 3.29 -3.99 -1.86
CA PRO A 140 2.71 -2.67 -1.56
C PRO A 140 3.77 -1.69 -1.03
N ASP A 141 4.80 -2.21 -0.37
CA ASP A 141 5.89 -1.43 0.19
C ASP A 141 6.74 -0.70 -0.84
N LEU A 142 6.72 -1.18 -2.08
CA LEU A 142 7.43 -0.57 -3.19
C LEU A 142 6.54 0.43 -3.95
N ASN A 143 5.21 0.44 -3.77
CA ASN A 143 4.31 1.41 -4.39
C ASN A 143 4.19 2.67 -3.50
N PRO A 144 4.74 3.82 -3.91
CA PRO A 144 4.65 5.06 -3.14
C PRO A 144 3.21 5.47 -2.82
N LEU A 145 2.28 5.29 -3.78
CA LEU A 145 0.88 5.70 -3.63
C LEU A 145 0.14 4.95 -2.53
N PHE A 146 0.58 3.74 -2.17
CA PHE A 146 -0.02 3.00 -1.06
C PHE A 146 -0.03 3.82 0.26
N HIS A 147 0.91 4.76 0.39
CA HIS A 147 1.05 5.60 1.58
C HIS A 147 0.23 6.89 1.51
N CYS A 148 -0.23 7.29 0.31
CA CYS A 148 -1.22 8.36 0.16
C CYS A 148 -2.56 8.01 0.81
N TRP A 149 -2.82 6.72 1.05
CA TRP A 149 -4.05 6.27 1.73
C TRP A 149 -4.13 6.72 3.19
N ASN A 150 -3.02 6.99 3.87
CA ASN A 150 -3.04 7.48 5.25
C ASN A 150 -3.56 8.92 5.38
N PRO A 151 -3.01 9.92 4.65
CA PRO A 151 -3.60 11.26 4.64
C PRO A 151 -5.02 11.24 4.07
N LEU A 152 -5.30 10.43 3.04
CA LEU A 152 -6.67 10.28 2.54
C LEU A 152 -7.65 9.84 3.63
N LYS A 153 -7.34 8.77 4.37
CA LYS A 153 -8.18 8.29 5.50
C LYS A 153 -8.33 9.31 6.60
N SER A 154 -7.30 10.12 6.84
CA SER A 154 -7.34 11.16 7.88
C SER A 154 -8.22 12.34 7.48
N ASN A 155 -8.43 12.53 6.17
CA ASN A 155 -9.22 13.62 5.61
C ASN A 155 -10.66 13.23 5.30
N ILE A 156 -11.05 11.96 5.45
CA ILE A 156 -12.42 11.47 5.22
C ILE A 156 -13.08 11.23 6.58
N SER A 157 -14.34 11.65 6.73
CA SER A 157 -15.20 11.31 7.86
C SER A 157 -16.25 10.26 7.43
N PRO A 158 -15.90 8.97 7.31
CA PRO A 158 -16.79 7.98 6.70
C PRO A 158 -18.06 7.73 7.50
N GLU A 159 -18.07 8.02 8.80
CA GLU A 159 -19.24 7.89 9.67
C GLU A 159 -20.34 8.91 9.34
N GLU A 160 -19.99 10.00 8.67
CA GLU A 160 -20.93 11.03 8.22
C GLU A 160 -21.54 10.68 6.84
N CYS A 161 -20.94 9.71 6.13
CA CYS A 161 -21.37 9.29 4.81
C CYS A 161 -22.37 8.13 4.89
N THR A 162 -23.67 8.43 4.82
CA THR A 162 -24.74 7.42 4.87
C THR A 162 -25.08 6.80 3.51
N THR A 163 -24.59 7.38 2.41
CA THR A 163 -24.81 6.91 1.05
C THR A 163 -23.50 6.80 0.27
N TYR A 164 -23.54 6.08 -0.85
CA TYR A 164 -22.39 5.97 -1.76
C TYR A 164 -22.00 7.33 -2.34
N ASP A 165 -22.97 8.15 -2.76
CA ASP A 165 -22.69 9.43 -3.41
C ASP A 165 -21.99 10.40 -2.45
N LEU A 166 -22.44 10.45 -1.19
CA LEU A 166 -21.80 11.24 -0.14
C LEU A 166 -20.37 10.76 0.12
N LEU A 167 -20.15 9.45 0.20
CA LEU A 167 -18.80 8.89 0.37
C LEU A 167 -17.90 9.21 -0.83
N ASN A 168 -18.45 9.16 -2.05
CA ASN A 168 -17.72 9.43 -3.27
C ASN A 168 -17.30 10.90 -3.37
N GLU A 169 -18.20 11.83 -3.04
CA GLU A 169 -17.88 13.27 -2.96
C GLU A 169 -16.84 13.56 -1.88
N GLU A 170 -16.96 12.93 -0.72
CA GLU A 170 -16.03 13.10 0.39
C GLU A 170 -14.63 12.56 0.05
N VAL A 171 -14.55 11.40 -0.62
CA VAL A 171 -13.28 10.85 -1.12
C VAL A 171 -12.64 11.80 -2.13
N LYS A 172 -13.43 12.37 -3.07
CA LYS A 172 -12.91 13.35 -4.05
C LYS A 172 -12.37 14.59 -3.35
N ARG A 173 -13.13 15.17 -2.43
CA ARG A 173 -12.70 16.33 -1.61
C ARG A 173 -11.41 16.02 -0.86
N ALA A 174 -11.33 14.85 -0.21
CA ALA A 174 -10.16 14.45 0.55
C ALA A 174 -8.92 14.19 -0.34
N LEU A 175 -9.11 13.68 -1.56
CA LEU A 175 -8.05 13.52 -2.56
C LEU A 175 -7.50 14.89 -3.02
N GLU A 176 -8.37 15.87 -3.28
CA GLU A 176 -7.96 17.23 -3.67
C GLU A 176 -7.14 17.96 -2.59
N GLN A 177 -7.26 17.52 -1.34
CA GLN A 177 -6.48 18.05 -0.22
C GLN A 177 -5.09 17.41 -0.07
N ILE A 178 -4.78 16.34 -0.80
CA ILE A 178 -3.45 15.74 -0.79
C ILE A 178 -2.52 16.64 -1.61
N SER A 179 -1.59 17.32 -0.95
CA SER A 179 -0.65 18.19 -1.64
C SER A 179 0.33 17.41 -2.51
N LEU A 180 0.81 18.06 -3.58
CA LEU A 180 1.87 17.51 -4.42
C LEU A 180 3.15 17.26 -3.62
N ASP A 181 3.41 18.01 -2.54
CA ASP A 181 4.58 17.80 -1.68
C ASP A 181 4.54 16.44 -0.99
N ILE A 182 3.37 15.99 -0.53
CA ILE A 182 3.20 14.64 0.04
C ILE A 182 3.54 13.59 -1.03
N ILE A 183 3.02 13.76 -2.26
CA ILE A 183 3.25 12.84 -3.36
C ILE A 183 4.74 12.80 -3.73
N ASN A 184 5.38 13.97 -3.86
CA ASN A 184 6.80 14.09 -4.16
C ASN A 184 7.66 13.42 -3.09
N HIS A 185 7.37 13.65 -1.81
CA HIS A 185 8.08 12.99 -0.71
C HIS A 185 7.94 11.46 -0.74
N LEU A 186 6.78 10.94 -1.14
CA LEU A 186 6.58 9.51 -1.31
C LEU A 186 7.41 8.95 -2.46
N ILE A 187 7.47 9.64 -3.60
CA ILE A 187 8.33 9.26 -4.73
C ILE A 187 9.82 9.34 -4.33
N ASP A 188 10.23 10.41 -3.64
CA ASP A 188 11.59 10.61 -3.14
C ASP A 188 12.03 9.53 -2.13
N SER A 189 11.08 8.83 -1.52
CA SER A 189 11.38 7.71 -0.63
C SER A 189 11.76 6.40 -1.34
N MET A 190 11.66 6.32 -2.67
CA MET A 190 11.91 5.09 -3.44
C MET A 190 13.27 4.45 -3.17
N PRO A 191 14.41 5.19 -3.21
CA PRO A 191 15.72 4.58 -2.92
C PRO A 191 15.76 3.88 -1.54
N LYS A 192 15.21 4.55 -0.52
CA LYS A 192 15.14 4.02 0.86
C LYS A 192 14.24 2.79 0.98
N ARG A 193 13.13 2.74 0.23
CA ARG A 193 12.25 1.57 0.16
C ARG A 193 12.99 0.36 -0.41
N LEU A 194 13.75 0.56 -1.51
CA LEU A 194 14.53 -0.50 -2.14
C LEU A 194 15.62 -1.03 -1.20
N GLU A 195 16.33 -0.14 -0.49
CA GLU A 195 17.32 -0.53 0.52
C GLU A 195 16.72 -1.39 1.64
N GLU A 196 15.55 -1.01 2.16
CA GLU A 196 14.88 -1.77 3.22
C GLU A 196 14.40 -3.13 2.69
N VAL A 197 13.89 -3.23 1.45
CA VAL A 197 13.55 -4.53 0.83
C VAL A 197 14.79 -5.41 0.71
N ILE A 198 15.94 -4.87 0.30
CA ILE A 198 17.20 -5.63 0.23
C ILE A 198 17.62 -6.12 1.62
N LYS A 199 17.53 -5.24 2.63
CA LYS A 199 17.86 -5.57 4.02
C LYS A 199 16.97 -6.68 4.58
N GLN A 200 15.68 -6.66 4.25
CA GLN A 200 14.70 -7.69 4.62
C GLN A 200 14.72 -8.90 3.68
N LYS A 201 15.65 -8.96 2.71
CA LYS A 201 15.77 -10.05 1.73
C LYS A 201 14.46 -10.32 0.96
N GLY A 202 13.71 -9.26 0.65
CA GLY A 202 12.44 -9.36 -0.06
C GLY A 202 11.21 -9.53 0.82
N ASP A 203 11.36 -9.65 2.15
CA ASP A 203 10.23 -9.70 3.07
C ASP A 203 9.61 -8.30 3.30
N ALA A 204 8.48 -8.27 4.01
CA ALA A 204 7.75 -7.05 4.31
C ALA A 204 8.61 -6.06 5.11
N THR A 205 8.44 -4.79 4.79
CA THR A 205 9.17 -3.65 5.33
C THR A 205 8.25 -2.69 6.08
N LYS A 206 8.85 -1.66 6.70
CA LYS A 206 8.14 -0.56 7.40
C LYS A 206 7.33 0.36 6.52
N HIS A 207 7.64 0.34 5.23
CA HIS A 207 6.86 1.04 4.24
C HIS A 207 5.64 0.18 3.90
#